data_AF-A0A7V9ZAE6-F1
#
_entry.id   AF-A0A7V9ZAE6-F1
#
_cell.length_a   1.000
_cell.length_b   1.000
_cell.length_c   1.000
_cell.angle_alpha   90.00
_cell.angle_beta   90.00
_cell.angle_gamma   90.00
#
_symmetry.space_group_name_H-M   'P 1'
#
loop_
_entity.id
_entity.type
_entity.pdbx_description
1 polymer ?
#
loop_
_entity_poly.entity_id
_entity_poly.type
_entity_poly.pdbx_seq_one_letter_code
_entity_poly.pdbx_strand_id
1 'polypeptide(L)'
;MIGADLYRALVMVMMTFSTHSVWLLIILVLLSGIGNAIYYPARSSFIPHLVGEQHITQALSISQIINSIMQIAGPGVAGILLVLTSPSNILMIDAITFLFSAFFTGISVKLIKYKQTIKKNTQPNLSIWNSTKEGIKIVFNLSPLTFPIVLIIQIMFAAGIFNTTSTSLMLQVFNVSSYHYGMIEAMLGVGAFLGAAMGPFLLSHFKPGYLLFFQRF
;
A
#
# COMPACT_ATOMS: atom_id res chain seq x y z
N MET A 1 -11.22 5.85 3.77
CA MET A 1 -11.08 4.41 3.50
C MET A 1 -12.24 3.92 2.64
N ILE A 2 -13.46 3.78 3.17
CA ILE A 2 -14.64 3.30 2.41
C ILE A 2 -14.84 4.02 1.06
N GLY A 3 -14.82 5.36 1.05
CA GLY A 3 -14.97 6.12 -0.20
C GLY A 3 -13.83 5.91 -1.20
N ALA A 4 -12.60 5.66 -0.71
CA ALA A 4 -11.46 5.34 -1.56
C ALA A 4 -11.56 3.91 -2.12
N ASP A 5 -12.04 2.96 -1.33
CA ASP A 5 -12.30 1.59 -1.81
C ASP A 5 -13.42 1.56 -2.87
N LEU A 6 -14.51 2.29 -2.65
CA LEU A 6 -15.59 2.42 -3.63
C LEU A 6 -15.11 3.07 -4.93
N TYR A 7 -14.31 4.14 -4.82
CA TYR A 7 -13.70 4.78 -5.97
C TYR A 7 -12.79 3.82 -6.75
N ARG A 8 -11.95 3.04 -6.05
CA ARG A 8 -11.08 2.04 -6.68
C ARG A 8 -11.86 0.91 -7.33
N ALA A 9 -12.92 0.43 -6.69
CA ALA A 9 -13.82 -0.57 -7.26
C ALA A 9 -14.41 -0.07 -8.58
N LEU A 10 -14.89 1.17 -8.61
CA LEU A 10 -15.43 1.80 -9.82
C LEU A 10 -14.37 1.94 -10.92
N VAL A 11 -13.15 2.36 -10.57
CA VAL A 11 -12.04 2.45 -11.53
C VAL A 11 -11.70 1.07 -12.11
N MET A 12 -11.67 0.01 -11.29
CA MET A 12 -11.42 -1.36 -11.76
C MET A 12 -12.51 -1.85 -12.72
N VAL A 13 -13.78 -1.58 -12.41
CA VAL A 13 -14.89 -1.89 -13.32
C VAL A 13 -14.75 -1.13 -14.65
N MET A 14 -14.36 0.15 -14.62
CA MET A 14 -14.11 0.92 -15.84
C MET A 14 -12.95 0.35 -16.65
N MET A 15 -11.90 -0.16 -16.00
CA MET A 15 -10.77 -0.81 -16.66
C MET A 15 -11.21 -2.08 -17.40
N THR A 16 -12.12 -2.86 -16.82
CA THR A 16 -12.67 -4.08 -17.44
C THR A 16 -13.25 -3.85 -18.83
N PHE A 17 -13.93 -2.71 -19.03
CA PHE A 17 -14.57 -2.34 -20.31
C PHE A 17 -13.67 -1.50 -21.24
N SER A 18 -12.53 -1.02 -20.74
CA SER A 18 -11.63 -0.12 -21.48
C SER A 18 -10.37 -0.81 -22.01
N THR A 19 -10.34 -2.15 -22.01
CA THR A 19 -9.19 -2.96 -22.41
C THR A 19 -8.74 -2.75 -23.87
N HIS A 20 -9.61 -2.19 -24.71
CA HIS A 20 -9.32 -1.92 -26.13
C HIS A 20 -8.44 -0.67 -26.36
N SER A 21 -8.27 0.21 -25.37
CA SER A 21 -7.49 1.45 -25.53
C SER A 21 -6.42 1.59 -24.46
N VAL A 22 -5.15 1.54 -24.88
CA VAL A 22 -4.00 1.73 -24.00
C VAL A 22 -4.05 3.10 -23.31
N TRP A 23 -4.48 4.15 -24.02
CA TRP A 23 -4.63 5.49 -23.45
C TRP A 23 -5.64 5.56 -22.31
N LEU A 24 -6.79 4.88 -22.46
CA LEU A 24 -7.79 4.79 -21.39
C LEU A 24 -7.24 4.01 -20.19
N LEU A 25 -6.51 2.92 -20.43
CA LEU A 25 -5.87 2.16 -19.35
C LEU A 25 -4.84 3.00 -18.58
N ILE A 26 -4.01 3.80 -19.26
CA ILE A 26 -3.05 4.70 -18.61
C ILE A 26 -3.77 5.68 -17.68
N ILE A 27 -4.85 6.31 -18.17
CA ILE A 27 -5.65 7.25 -17.38
C ILE A 27 -6.26 6.53 -16.18
N LEU A 28 -6.84 5.33 -16.37
CA LEU A 28 -7.48 4.58 -15.29
C LEU A 28 -6.47 4.07 -14.24
N VAL A 29 -5.26 3.66 -14.65
CA VAL A 29 -4.18 3.30 -13.74
C VAL A 29 -3.74 4.52 -12.92
N LEU A 30 -3.64 5.71 -13.54
CA LEU A 30 -3.38 6.96 -12.81
C LEU A 30 -4.47 7.26 -11.78
N LEU A 31 -5.75 7.12 -12.17
CA LEU A 31 -6.88 7.28 -11.25
C LEU A 31 -6.81 6.29 -10.08
N SER A 32 -6.51 5.02 -10.34
CA SER A 32 -6.30 4.01 -9.30
C SER A 32 -5.17 4.40 -8.33
N GLY A 33 -4.09 4.99 -8.84
CA GLY A 33 -3.00 5.55 -8.05
C GLY A 33 -3.45 6.66 -7.08
N ILE A 34 -4.32 7.57 -7.52
CA ILE A 34 -4.91 8.61 -6.67
C ILE A 34 -5.72 7.99 -5.54
N GLY A 35 -6.51 6.95 -5.85
CA GLY A 35 -7.27 6.20 -4.84
C GLY A 35 -6.36 5.58 -3.77
N ASN A 36 -5.23 5.00 -4.19
CA ASN A 36 -4.22 4.47 -3.26
C ASN A 36 -3.59 5.56 -2.39
N ALA A 37 -3.24 6.71 -2.98
CA ALA A 37 -2.62 7.82 -2.26
C ALA A 37 -3.52 8.37 -1.12
N ILE A 38 -4.84 8.27 -1.26
CA ILE A 38 -5.81 8.64 -0.21
C ILE A 38 -6.00 7.48 0.78
N TYR A 39 -6.00 6.24 0.30
CA TYR A 39 -6.27 5.06 1.11
C TYR A 39 -5.19 4.78 2.16
N TYR A 40 -3.91 4.81 1.77
CA TYR A 40 -2.79 4.51 2.66
C TYR A 40 -2.73 5.39 3.92
N PRO A 41 -2.75 6.74 3.85
CA PRO A 41 -2.73 7.59 5.04
C PRO A 41 -3.99 7.45 5.89
N ALA A 42 -5.15 7.25 5.24
CA ALA A 42 -6.38 6.98 5.97
C ALA A 42 -6.28 5.66 6.77
N ARG A 43 -5.73 4.60 6.16
CA ARG A 43 -5.50 3.31 6.82
C ARG A 43 -4.50 3.42 7.96
N SER A 44 -3.35 4.07 7.74
CA SER A 44 -2.30 4.17 8.76
C SER A 44 -2.74 5.01 9.98
N SER A 45 -3.55 6.04 9.77
CA SER A 45 -4.14 6.82 10.87
C SER A 45 -5.22 6.05 11.66
N PHE A 46 -5.88 5.08 11.01
CA PHE A 46 -7.00 4.34 11.60
C PHE A 46 -6.55 3.13 12.43
N ILE A 47 -5.45 2.47 12.04
CA ILE A 47 -4.92 1.29 12.75
C ILE A 47 -4.71 1.55 14.25
N PRO A 48 -4.02 2.63 14.70
CA PRO A 48 -3.83 2.91 16.12
C PRO A 48 -5.13 3.02 16.93
N HIS A 49 -6.17 3.59 16.31
CA HIS A 49 -7.48 3.74 16.94
C HIS A 49 -8.24 2.41 17.07
N LEU A 50 -7.95 1.44 16.21
CA LEU A 50 -8.59 0.11 16.20
C LEU A 50 -7.97 -0.82 17.26
N VAL A 51 -6.63 -0.82 17.39
CA VAL A 51 -5.92 -1.79 18.23
C VAL A 51 -5.45 -1.23 19.58
N GLY A 52 -5.41 0.09 19.74
CA GLY A 52 -4.85 0.76 20.91
C GLY A 52 -3.31 0.83 20.88
N GLU A 53 -2.73 1.81 21.57
CA GLU A 53 -1.29 2.14 21.46
C GLU A 53 -0.35 0.95 21.76
N GLN A 54 -0.73 0.10 22.71
CA GLN A 54 0.06 -1.05 23.15
C GLN A 54 0.22 -2.13 22.07
N HIS A 55 -0.73 -2.21 21.12
CA HIS A 55 -0.77 -3.24 20.08
C HIS A 55 -0.41 -2.71 18.69
N ILE A 56 0.01 -1.44 18.55
CA ILE A 56 0.37 -0.85 17.25
C ILE A 56 1.47 -1.67 16.57
N THR A 57 2.55 -1.99 17.29
CA THR A 57 3.67 -2.77 16.74
C THR A 57 3.21 -4.14 16.27
N GLN A 58 2.37 -4.83 17.06
CA GLN A 58 1.83 -6.13 16.68
C GLN A 58 0.94 -6.05 15.42
N ALA A 59 0.08 -5.02 15.33
CA ALA A 59 -0.79 -4.81 14.17
C ALA A 59 0.00 -4.45 12.90
N LEU A 60 1.07 -3.67 13.03
CA LEU A 60 1.99 -3.37 11.94
C LEU A 60 2.74 -4.62 11.49
N SER A 61 3.23 -5.46 12.42
CA SER A 61 3.88 -6.74 12.09
C SER A 61 2.95 -7.68 11.32
N ILE A 62 1.69 -7.83 11.75
CA ILE A 62 0.70 -8.63 11.03
C ILE A 62 0.46 -8.06 9.62
N SER A 63 0.34 -6.74 9.50
CA SER A 63 0.18 -6.09 8.19
C SER A 63 1.36 -6.36 7.27
N GLN A 64 2.58 -6.38 7.81
CA GLN A 64 3.78 -6.71 7.05
C GLN A 64 3.80 -8.16 6.60
N ILE A 65 3.42 -9.11 7.48
CA ILE A 65 3.30 -10.53 7.11
C ILE A 65 2.29 -10.71 5.98
N ILE A 66 1.13 -10.07 6.07
CA ILE A 66 0.12 -10.10 5.00
C ILE A 66 0.70 -9.57 3.70
N ASN A 67 1.41 -8.42 3.73
CA ASN A 67 2.05 -7.87 2.52
C ASN A 67 3.09 -8.83 1.92
N SER A 68 3.93 -9.46 2.74
CA SER A 68 4.90 -10.47 2.28
C SER A 68 4.22 -11.67 1.63
N ILE A 69 3.15 -12.19 2.24
CA ILE A 69 2.36 -13.28 1.67
C ILE A 69 1.76 -12.86 0.32
N MET A 70 1.19 -11.66 0.22
CA MET A 70 0.63 -11.14 -1.02
C MET A 70 1.69 -10.95 -2.10
N GLN A 71 2.93 -10.59 -1.73
CA GLN A 71 4.04 -10.45 -2.67
C GLN A 71 4.50 -11.80 -3.23
N ILE A 72 4.49 -12.86 -2.41
CA ILE A 72 4.86 -14.23 -2.85
C ILE A 72 3.72 -14.87 -3.65
N ALA A 73 2.51 -14.88 -3.07
CA ALA A 73 1.39 -15.64 -3.61
C ALA A 73 0.65 -14.87 -4.71
N GLY A 74 0.66 -13.54 -4.68
CA GLY A 74 -0.10 -12.68 -5.59
C GLY A 74 0.20 -12.94 -7.06
N PRO A 75 1.47 -12.83 -7.51
CA PRO A 75 1.83 -13.11 -8.91
C PRO A 75 1.50 -14.53 -9.35
N GLY A 76 1.70 -15.53 -8.47
CA GLY A 76 1.38 -16.93 -8.77
C GLY A 76 -0.10 -17.17 -8.97
N VAL A 77 -0.94 -16.66 -8.06
CA VAL A 77 -2.41 -16.74 -8.16
C VAL A 77 -2.91 -15.97 -9.38
N ALA A 78 -2.40 -14.76 -9.61
CA ALA A 78 -2.76 -13.95 -10.78
C ALA A 78 -2.39 -14.64 -12.10
N GLY A 79 -1.22 -15.29 -12.18
CA GLY A 79 -0.79 -16.06 -13.34
C GLY A 79 -1.70 -17.26 -13.64
N ILE A 80 -2.11 -18.01 -12.60
CA ILE A 80 -3.07 -19.12 -12.75
C ILE A 80 -4.42 -18.58 -13.22
N LEU A 81 -4.91 -17.50 -12.63
CA LEU A 81 -6.16 -16.85 -13.04
C LEU A 81 -6.12 -16.36 -14.49
N LEU A 82 -4.98 -15.86 -14.96
CA LEU A 82 -4.78 -15.43 -16.36
C LEU A 82 -4.84 -16.58 -17.36
N VAL A 83 -4.45 -17.80 -16.96
CA VAL A 83 -4.55 -18.99 -17.82
C VAL A 83 -5.99 -19.53 -17.83
N LEU A 84 -6.67 -19.48 -16.69
CA LEU A 84 -8.03 -20.01 -16.54
C LEU A 84 -9.12 -19.05 -17.01
N THR A 85 -8.86 -17.75 -17.03
CA THR A 85 -9.85 -16.70 -17.30
C THR A 85 -9.27 -15.57 -18.14
N SER A 86 -10.10 -14.59 -18.51
CA SER A 86 -9.67 -13.41 -19.26
C SER A 86 -9.21 -12.27 -18.33
N PRO A 87 -8.32 -11.36 -18.78
CA PRO A 87 -7.89 -10.19 -17.98
C PRO A 87 -9.06 -9.34 -17.44
N SER A 88 -10.12 -9.20 -18.23
CA SER A 88 -11.36 -8.52 -17.83
C SER A 88 -12.02 -9.15 -16.60
N ASN A 89 -12.02 -10.49 -16.49
CA ASN A 89 -12.61 -11.19 -15.35
C ASN A 89 -11.76 -10.99 -14.09
N ILE A 90 -10.43 -10.93 -14.22
CA ILE A 90 -9.51 -10.69 -13.11
C ILE A 90 -9.73 -9.28 -12.54
N LEU A 91 -9.86 -8.27 -13.41
CA LEU A 91 -10.18 -6.89 -12.98
C LEU A 91 -11.54 -6.81 -12.27
N MET A 92 -12.51 -7.61 -12.70
CA MET A 92 -13.83 -7.67 -12.08
C MET A 92 -13.79 -8.36 -10.71
N ILE A 93 -12.99 -9.42 -10.56
CA ILE A 93 -12.69 -10.05 -9.27
C ILE A 93 -12.03 -9.01 -8.35
N ASP A 94 -11.05 -8.25 -8.84
CA ASP A 94 -10.37 -7.23 -8.04
C ASP A 94 -11.34 -6.13 -7.56
N ALA A 95 -12.24 -5.67 -8.43
CA ALA A 95 -13.31 -4.75 -8.07
C ALA A 95 -14.20 -5.28 -6.95
N ILE A 96 -14.57 -6.57 -7.00
CA ILE A 96 -15.37 -7.23 -5.95
C ILE A 96 -14.61 -7.23 -4.62
N THR A 97 -13.31 -7.51 -4.62
CA THR A 97 -12.48 -7.44 -3.40
C THR A 97 -12.46 -6.04 -2.78
N PHE A 98 -12.45 -4.96 -3.58
CA PHE A 98 -12.59 -3.61 -3.05
C PHE A 98 -13.97 -3.35 -2.42
N LEU A 99 -15.04 -3.89 -3.01
CA LEU A 99 -16.38 -3.80 -2.41
C LEU A 99 -16.45 -4.53 -1.07
N PHE A 100 -15.86 -5.74 -0.97
CA PHE A 100 -15.72 -6.45 0.29
C PHE A 100 -14.92 -5.64 1.31
N SER A 101 -13.77 -5.07 0.92
CA SER A 101 -12.96 -4.19 1.77
C SER A 101 -13.76 -3.00 2.30
N ALA A 102 -14.53 -2.34 1.42
CA ALA A 102 -15.41 -1.23 1.79
C ALA A 102 -16.49 -1.66 2.79
N PHE A 103 -17.09 -2.83 2.58
CA PHE A 103 -18.12 -3.41 3.45
C PHE A 103 -17.58 -3.74 4.85
N PHE A 104 -16.47 -4.49 4.93
CA PHE A 104 -15.83 -4.84 6.19
C PHE A 104 -15.34 -3.61 6.94
N THR A 105 -14.70 -2.66 6.24
CA THR A 105 -14.28 -1.39 6.84
C THR A 105 -15.49 -0.59 7.35
N GLY A 106 -16.60 -0.60 6.62
CA GLY A 106 -17.86 0.02 7.04
C GLY A 106 -18.42 -0.57 8.33
N ILE A 107 -18.38 -1.89 8.48
CA ILE A 107 -18.79 -2.58 9.71
C ILE A 107 -17.84 -2.23 10.86
N SER A 108 -16.53 -2.32 10.65
CA SER A 108 -15.52 -2.01 11.67
C SER A 108 -15.63 -0.56 12.16
N VAL A 109 -15.83 0.40 11.26
CA VAL A 109 -16.04 1.80 11.64
C VAL A 109 -17.32 1.97 12.45
N LYS A 110 -18.42 1.31 12.08
CA LYS A 110 -19.69 1.38 12.83
C LYS A 110 -19.55 0.82 14.26
N LEU A 111 -18.77 -0.25 14.42
CA LEU A 111 -18.48 -0.85 15.74
C LEU A 111 -17.59 0.04 16.60
N ILE A 112 -16.62 0.76 16.01
CA ILE A 112 -15.75 1.69 16.75
C ILE A 112 -16.43 3.01 17.08
N LYS A 113 -17.27 3.55 16.17
CA LYS A 113 -18.03 4.79 16.40
C LYS A 113 -18.90 4.70 17.65
N TYR A 114 -19.36 3.49 18.01
CA TYR A 114 -20.06 3.22 19.26
C TYR A 114 -19.19 3.45 20.51
N LYS A 115 -17.88 3.18 20.44
CA LYS A 115 -16.91 3.42 21.52
C LYS A 115 -16.41 4.88 21.61
N GLN A 116 -16.55 5.67 20.55
CA GLN A 116 -16.02 7.04 20.44
C GLN A 116 -17.05 8.17 20.65
N THR A 117 -18.21 7.90 21.26
CA THR A 117 -19.18 8.97 21.63
C THR A 117 -18.64 10.00 22.64
N ILE A 118 -17.37 9.90 23.08
CA ILE A 118 -16.75 10.81 24.04
C ILE A 118 -15.73 11.73 23.36
N LYS A 119 -15.96 13.04 23.54
CA LYS A 119 -15.19 14.23 23.12
C LYS A 119 -15.35 14.66 21.67
N LYS A 120 -16.55 15.17 21.38
CA LYS A 120 -16.76 16.26 20.41
C LYS A 120 -16.04 17.51 20.91
N ASN A 121 -14.71 17.55 20.77
CA ASN A 121 -13.96 18.77 21.04
C ASN A 121 -14.23 19.71 19.87
N THR A 122 -14.84 20.86 20.19
CA THR A 122 -15.12 21.99 19.33
C THR A 122 -13.81 22.52 18.74
N GLN A 123 -13.31 21.90 17.68
CA GLN A 123 -12.45 22.62 16.74
C GLN A 123 -13.36 23.29 15.71
N PRO A 124 -13.09 24.56 15.36
CA PRO A 124 -13.85 25.26 14.34
C PRO A 124 -13.79 24.45 13.04
N ASN A 125 -14.80 24.64 12.20
CA ASN A 125 -15.00 23.99 10.91
C ASN A 125 -13.82 24.31 9.95
N LEU A 126 -12.61 23.83 10.26
CA LEU A 126 -11.45 23.97 9.42
C LEU A 126 -11.70 23.06 8.22
N SER A 127 -11.90 23.69 7.06
CA SER A 127 -11.92 23.00 5.78
C SER A 127 -10.74 22.04 5.73
N ILE A 128 -10.97 20.78 5.35
CA ILE A 128 -9.95 19.72 5.25
C ILE A 128 -8.70 20.24 4.55
N TRP A 129 -8.89 21.09 3.54
CA TRP A 129 -7.83 21.77 2.80
C TRP A 129 -6.89 22.62 3.66
N ASN A 130 -7.43 23.40 4.60
CA ASN A 130 -6.62 24.27 5.48
C ASN A 130 -5.81 23.43 6.47
N SER A 131 -6.42 22.39 7.04
CA SER A 131 -5.72 21.46 7.93
C SER A 131 -4.62 20.69 7.21
N THR A 132 -4.85 20.26 5.96
CA THR A 132 -3.81 19.63 5.13
C THR A 132 -2.67 20.61 4.82
N LYS A 133 -2.98 21.86 4.48
CA LYS A 133 -1.98 22.90 4.18
C LYS A 133 -1.12 23.24 5.41
N GLU A 134 -1.73 23.33 6.59
CA GLU A 134 -1.01 23.53 7.85
C GLU A 134 -0.11 22.34 8.18
N GLY A 135 -0.61 21.10 8.03
CA GLY A 135 0.20 19.90 8.24
C GLY A 135 1.42 19.84 7.33
N ILE A 136 1.24 20.14 6.03
CA ILE A 136 2.34 20.23 5.06
C ILE A 136 3.34 21.31 5.51
N LYS A 137 2.87 22.51 5.87
CA LYS A 137 3.74 23.60 6.32
C LYS A 137 4.54 23.24 7.58
N ILE A 138 3.93 22.53 8.52
CA ILE A 138 4.60 22.05 9.75
C ILE A 138 5.71 21.06 9.40
N VAL A 139 5.43 20.09 8.53
CA VAL A 139 6.42 19.09 8.10
C VAL A 139 7.61 19.75 7.41
N PHE A 140 7.36 20.74 6.53
CA PHE A 140 8.44 21.46 5.84
C PHE A 140 9.21 22.45 6.73
N ASN A 141 8.62 22.95 7.81
CA ASN A 141 9.29 23.84 8.77
C ASN A 141 10.13 23.08 9.82
N LEU A 142 9.83 21.80 10.07
CA LEU A 142 10.61 20.96 10.97
C LEU A 142 11.81 20.38 10.22
N SER A 143 12.94 21.11 10.28
CA SER A 143 14.22 20.74 9.64
C SER A 143 14.59 19.24 9.74
N PRO A 144 14.53 18.56 10.92
CA PRO A 144 14.93 17.15 11.01
C PRO A 144 13.97 16.14 10.34
N LEU A 145 12.73 16.52 10.00
CA LEU A 145 11.77 15.62 9.33
C LEU A 145 11.82 15.72 7.81
N THR A 146 12.27 16.85 7.26
CA THR A 146 12.33 17.06 5.81
C THR A 146 13.32 16.12 5.12
N PHE A 147 14.50 15.93 5.71
CA PHE A 147 15.55 15.05 5.18
C PHE A 147 15.09 13.60 4.95
N PRO A 148 14.56 12.87 5.97
CA PRO A 148 14.11 11.50 5.76
C PRO A 148 12.93 11.40 4.79
N ILE A 149 12.06 12.40 4.72
CA ILE A 149 10.93 12.41 3.76
C ILE A 149 11.46 12.50 2.32
N VAL A 150 12.38 13.43 2.05
CA VAL A 150 12.98 13.57 0.71
C VAL A 150 13.71 12.29 0.30
N LEU A 151 14.47 11.70 1.23
CA LEU A 151 15.17 10.44 1.02
C LEU A 151 14.19 9.30 0.68
N ILE A 152 13.11 9.15 1.44
CA ILE A 152 12.10 8.11 1.21
C ILE A 152 11.41 8.31 -0.15
N ILE A 153 11.08 9.54 -0.53
CA ILE A 153 10.47 9.83 -1.84
C ILE A 153 11.39 9.36 -2.97
N GLN A 154 12.69 9.67 -2.89
CA GLN A 154 13.67 9.26 -3.90
C GLN A 154 13.82 7.74 -3.97
N ILE A 155 13.93 7.07 -2.82
CA ILE A 155 14.06 5.61 -2.74
C ILE A 155 12.81 4.93 -3.33
N MET A 156 11.62 5.40 -2.97
CA MET A 156 10.36 4.85 -3.48
C MET A 156 10.18 5.10 -4.98
N PHE A 157 10.60 6.27 -5.47
CA PHE A 157 10.56 6.57 -6.89
C PHE A 157 11.51 5.68 -7.70
N ALA A 158 12.76 5.54 -7.24
CA ALA A 158 13.74 4.65 -7.86
C ALA A 158 13.27 3.18 -7.83
N ALA A 159 12.72 2.73 -6.70
CA ALA A 159 12.17 1.38 -6.57
C ALA A 159 10.99 1.14 -7.53
N GLY A 160 10.11 2.12 -7.73
CA GLY A 160 8.99 2.00 -8.68
C GLY A 160 9.46 1.86 -10.14
N ILE A 161 10.46 2.65 -10.54
CA ILE A 161 11.08 2.54 -11.87
C ILE A 161 11.73 1.17 -12.04
N PHE A 162 12.50 0.74 -11.04
CA PHE A 162 13.19 -0.55 -11.06
C PHE A 162 12.20 -1.71 -11.17
N ASN A 163 11.15 -1.72 -10.34
CA ASN A 163 10.15 -2.78 -10.33
C ASN A 163 9.45 -2.90 -11.69
N THR A 164 8.98 -1.77 -12.25
CA THR A 164 8.27 -1.75 -13.55
C THR A 164 9.17 -2.16 -14.72
N THR A 165 10.40 -1.62 -14.75
CA THR A 165 11.34 -1.87 -15.84
C THR A 165 11.88 -3.30 -15.79
N SER A 166 12.11 -3.84 -14.59
CA SER A 166 12.56 -5.22 -14.39
C SER A 166 11.56 -6.22 -14.97
N THR A 167 10.27 -6.05 -14.71
CA THR A 167 9.22 -6.92 -15.27
C THR A 167 9.22 -6.87 -16.81
N SER A 168 9.26 -5.67 -17.39
CA SER A 168 9.27 -5.49 -18.84
C SER A 168 10.53 -6.10 -19.49
N LEU A 169 11.71 -5.85 -18.93
CA LEU A 169 12.97 -6.40 -19.42
C LEU A 169 12.99 -7.93 -19.36
N MET A 170 12.59 -8.53 -18.24
CA MET A 170 12.61 -9.98 -18.07
C MET A 170 11.67 -10.67 -19.07
N LEU A 171 10.46 -10.15 -19.25
CA LEU A 171 9.45 -10.78 -20.11
C LEU A 171 9.65 -10.47 -21.59
N GLN A 172 10.04 -9.24 -21.97
CA GLN A 172 10.09 -8.81 -23.37
C GLN A 172 11.48 -8.87 -23.99
N VAL A 173 12.54 -8.57 -23.23
CA VAL A 173 13.92 -8.52 -23.75
C VAL A 173 14.64 -9.84 -23.52
N PHE A 174 14.57 -10.37 -22.30
CA PHE A 174 15.22 -11.63 -21.95
C PHE A 174 14.37 -12.86 -22.27
N ASN A 175 13.12 -12.68 -22.72
CA ASN A 175 12.16 -13.77 -23.02
C ASN A 175 12.08 -14.83 -21.92
N VAL A 176 12.23 -14.39 -20.65
CA VAL A 176 12.11 -15.27 -19.49
C VAL A 176 10.67 -15.78 -19.45
N SER A 177 10.51 -17.10 -19.46
CA SER A 177 9.19 -17.72 -19.34
C SER A 177 8.47 -17.21 -18.09
N SER A 178 7.15 -16.99 -18.18
CA SER A 178 6.31 -16.54 -17.06
C SER A 178 6.49 -17.39 -15.80
N TYR A 179 6.83 -18.68 -15.95
CA TYR A 179 7.17 -19.56 -14.85
C TYR A 179 8.43 -19.12 -14.09
N HIS A 180 9.51 -18.81 -14.82
CA HIS A 180 10.79 -18.41 -14.24
C HIS A 180 10.70 -17.01 -13.61
N TYR A 181 9.94 -16.10 -14.25
CA TYR A 181 9.65 -14.79 -13.66
C TYR A 181 8.88 -14.92 -12.34
N GLY A 182 7.87 -15.79 -12.29
CA GLY A 182 7.14 -16.10 -11.06
C GLY A 182 8.04 -16.68 -9.96
N MET A 183 9.01 -17.53 -10.30
CA MET A 183 10.00 -18.03 -9.33
C MET A 183 10.89 -16.91 -8.77
N ILE A 184 11.35 -15.98 -9.60
CA ILE A 184 12.17 -14.84 -9.15
C ILE A 184 11.38 -13.95 -8.17
N GLU A 185 10.13 -13.62 -8.50
CA GLU A 185 9.25 -12.85 -7.60
C GLU A 185 8.96 -13.60 -6.29
N ALA A 186 8.78 -14.92 -6.35
CA ALA A 186 8.61 -15.74 -5.15
C ALA A 186 9.87 -15.72 -4.27
N MET A 187 11.07 -15.80 -4.85
CA MET A 187 12.34 -15.70 -4.10
C MET A 187 12.51 -14.32 -3.46
N LEU A 188 12.14 -13.24 -4.16
CA LEU A 188 12.12 -11.89 -3.59
C LEU A 188 11.18 -11.81 -2.38
N GLY A 189 9.98 -12.37 -2.48
CA GLY A 189 9.03 -12.41 -1.38
C GLY A 189 9.51 -13.26 -0.19
N VAL A 190 10.17 -14.40 -0.42
CA VAL A 190 10.82 -15.20 0.65
C VAL A 190 11.92 -14.40 1.34
N GLY A 191 12.75 -13.67 0.59
CA GLY A 191 13.76 -12.77 1.15
C GLY A 191 13.14 -11.67 2.01
N ALA A 192 12.04 -11.06 1.55
CA ALA A 192 11.31 -10.05 2.31
C ALA A 192 10.69 -10.64 3.60
N PHE A 193 10.17 -11.87 3.55
CA PHE A 193 9.64 -12.56 4.72
C PHE A 193 10.72 -12.85 5.76
N LEU A 194 11.86 -13.41 5.33
CA LEU A 194 13.00 -13.67 6.21
C LEU A 194 13.56 -12.36 6.80
N GLY A 195 13.68 -11.31 6.00
CA GLY A 195 14.08 -9.98 6.47
C GLY A 195 13.11 -9.40 7.50
N ALA A 196 11.80 -9.53 7.29
CA ALA A 196 10.77 -9.09 8.24
C ALA A 196 10.79 -9.90 9.54
N ALA A 197 11.04 -11.21 9.47
CA ALA A 197 11.16 -12.08 10.65
C ALA A 197 12.43 -11.78 11.45
N MET A 198 13.56 -11.50 10.77
CA MET A 198 14.84 -11.18 11.40
C MET A 198 14.93 -9.72 11.87
N GLY A 199 14.11 -8.82 11.33
CA GLY A 199 14.10 -7.39 11.65
C GLY A 199 13.98 -7.09 13.15
N PRO A 200 12.99 -7.65 13.87
CA PRO A 200 12.85 -7.50 15.31
C PRO A 200 14.07 -7.99 16.10
N PHE A 201 14.71 -9.07 15.64
CA PHE A 201 15.92 -9.63 16.27
C PHE A 201 17.17 -8.75 16.05
N LEU A 202 17.29 -8.14 14.86
CA LEU A 202 18.34 -7.16 14.60
C LEU A 202 18.14 -5.87 15.40
N LEU A 203 16.90 -5.38 15.51
CA LEU A 203 16.57 -4.16 16.25
C LEU A 203 16.73 -4.31 17.77
N SER A 204 16.67 -5.53 18.31
CA SER A 204 16.96 -5.78 19.72
C SER A 204 18.47 -5.77 20.03
N HIS A 205 19.32 -6.00 19.02
CA HIS A 205 20.79 -5.98 19.16
C HIS A 205 21.43 -4.67 18.68
N PHE A 206 20.78 -3.94 17.77
CA PHE A 206 21.30 -2.69 17.19
C PHE A 206 20.29 -1.54 17.31
N LYS A 207 20.74 -0.39 17.82
CA LYS A 207 19.91 0.82 17.90
C LYS A 207 19.46 1.26 16.48
N PRO A 208 18.20 1.72 16.30
CA PRO A 208 17.66 2.12 14.99
C PRO A 208 18.51 3.17 14.25
N GLY A 209 19.16 4.08 14.98
CA GLY A 209 20.06 5.09 14.40
C GLY A 209 21.32 4.51 13.75
N TYR A 210 21.80 3.36 14.23
CA TYR A 210 22.98 2.70 13.67
C TYR A 210 22.69 2.02 12.33
N LEU A 211 21.46 1.51 12.16
CA LEU A 211 21.02 0.80 10.95
C LEU A 211 20.63 1.75 9.80
N LEU A 212 20.10 2.94 10.13
CA LEU A 212 19.68 3.91 9.11
C LEU A 212 20.79 4.87 8.69
N PHE A 213 21.76 5.18 9.56
CA PHE A 213 22.75 6.22 9.29
C PHE A 213 24.21 5.78 9.37
N PHE A 214 24.53 4.54 9.73
CA PHE A 214 25.93 4.10 9.91
C PHE A 214 26.79 5.07 10.76
N GLN A 215 26.17 5.90 11.61
CA GLN A 215 26.85 6.89 12.44
C GLN A 215 26.30 6.88 13.86
N ARG A 216 27.25 6.87 14.81
CA ARG A 216 27.02 7.07 16.24
C ARG A 216 26.51 8.49 16.47
N PHE A 217 25.29 8.62 16.98
CA PHE A 217 24.96 9.68 17.94
C PHE A 217 25.09 9.09 19.35
#